data_AF-A0A840RS97-F1
#
_entry.id   AF-A0A840RS97-F1
#
_cell.length_a   1.000
_cell.length_b   1.000
_cell.length_c   1.000
_cell.angle_alpha   90.00
_cell.angle_beta   90.00
_cell.angle_gamma   90.00
#
_symmetry.space_group_name_H-M   'P 1'
#
loop_
_entity.id
_entity.type
_entity.pdbx_description
1 polymer ?
#
loop_
_entity_poly.entity_id
_entity_poly.type
_entity_poly.pdbx_seq_one_letter_code
_entity_poly.pdbx_strand_id
1 'polypeptide(L)' 'MTTEELLLGKFGPYMTIGQLAEILHRSAEGLRISLCSDNEMSRILRPTRVKFGRRVYFRTLQVIEALSQIGESSQVVK' A
#
# COMPACT_ATOMS: atom_id res chain seq x y z
N MET A 1 16.25 -13.01 -2.21
CA MET A 1 15.10 -12.43 -2.92
C MET A 1 14.05 -12.13 -1.89
N THR A 2 14.15 -10.95 -1.26
CA THR A 2 13.11 -10.47 -0.35
C THR A 2 11.97 -9.86 -1.15
N THR A 3 10.77 -9.79 -0.55
CA THR A 3 9.60 -9.12 -1.14
C THR A 3 9.91 -7.66 -1.49
N GLU A 4 10.82 -7.03 -0.74
CA GLU A 4 11.27 -5.66 -0.96
C GLU A 4 12.04 -5.51 -2.26
N GLU A 5 13.02 -6.37 -2.51
CA GLU A 5 13.81 -6.36 -3.74
C GLU A 5 12.93 -6.57 -4.98
N LEU A 6 11.93 -7.45 -4.88
CA LEU A 6 11.01 -7.75 -5.98
C LEU A 6 10.09 -6.57 -6.29
N LEU A 7 9.50 -5.95 -5.26
CA LEU A 7 8.62 -4.79 -5.45
C LEU A 7 9.39 -3.54 -5.86
N LEU A 8 10.59 -3.35 -5.33
CA LEU A 8 11.47 -2.25 -5.73
C LEU A 8 11.94 -2.40 -7.17
N GLY A 9 12.24 -3.64 -7.62
CA GLY A 9 12.58 -3.91 -9.02
C GLY A 9 11.40 -3.73 -9.98
N LYS A 10 10.17 -4.06 -9.54
CA LYS A 10 8.97 -4.00 -10.39
C LYS A 10 8.35 -2.60 -10.48
N PHE A 11 8.30 -1.87 -9.37
CA PHE A 11 7.58 -0.59 -9.27
C PHE A 11 8.49 0.61 -9.02
N GLY A 12 9.75 0.38 -8.65
CA GLY A 12 10.68 1.43 -8.24
C GLY A 12 10.43 1.92 -6.82
N PRO A 13 11.07 3.03 -6.40
CA PRO A 13 10.97 3.57 -5.03
C PRO A 13 9.60 4.16 -4.69
N TYR A 14 8.79 4.47 -5.71
CA TYR A 14 7.47 5.07 -5.56
C TYR A 14 6.45 4.32 -6.40
N MET A 15 5.35 3.91 -5.77
CA MET A 15 4.22 3.29 -6.46
C MET A 15 3.00 4.19 -6.49
N THR A 16 2.16 4.00 -7.49
CA THR A 16 0.87 4.68 -7.62
C THR A 16 -0.23 3.92 -6.90
N ILE A 17 -1.39 4.56 -6.70
CA ILE A 17 -2.56 3.89 -6.09
C ILE A 17 -3.04 2.67 -6.90
N GLY A 18 -2.87 2.69 -8.23
CA GLY A 18 -3.23 1.56 -9.09
C GLY A 18 -2.34 0.35 -8.80
N GLN A 19 -1.02 0.55 -8.75
CA GLN A 19 -0.05 -0.50 -8.44
C GLN A 19 -0.25 -1.05 -7.01
N LEU A 20 -0.55 -0.18 -6.05
CA LEU A 20 -0.89 -0.60 -4.69
C LEU A 20 -2.16 -1.47 -4.67
N ALA A 21 -3.16 -1.11 -5.48
CA ALA A 21 -4.40 -1.87 -5.60
C ALA A 21 -4.18 -3.24 -6.26
N GLU A 22 -3.27 -3.33 -7.24
CA GLU A 22 -2.84 -4.60 -7.84
C GLU A 22 -2.19 -5.53 -6.81
N ILE A 23 -1.33 -5.00 -5.93
CA ILE A 23 -0.69 -5.78 -4.85
C ILE A 23 -1.73 -6.28 -3.83
N LEU A 24 -2.70 -5.43 -3.48
CA LEU A 24 -3.76 -5.76 -2.53
C LEU A 24 -4.91 -6.57 -3.15
N HIS A 25 -4.83 -6.92 -4.44
CA HIS A 25 -5.90 -7.56 -5.22
C HIS A 25 -7.27 -6.88 -5.04
N ARG A 26 -7.27 -5.54 -4.91
CA ARG A 26 -8.45 -4.71 -4.68
C ARG A 26 -8.64 -3.75 -5.86
N SER A 27 -9.86 -3.27 -6.05
CA SER A 27 -10.10 -2.17 -6.99
C SER A 27 -9.49 -0.87 -6.46
N ALA A 28 -8.84 -0.09 -7.33
CA ALA A 28 -8.25 1.21 -6.97
C ALA A 28 -9.27 2.22 -6.43
N GLU A 29 -10.50 2.18 -6.93
CA GLU A 29 -11.59 3.04 -6.44
C GLU A 29 -12.07 2.58 -5.05
N GLY A 30 -12.17 1.27 -4.82
CA GLY A 30 -12.47 0.72 -3.49
C GLY A 30 -11.36 1.05 -2.49
N LEU A 31 -10.10 1.02 -2.92
CA LEU A 31 -8.96 1.39 -2.10
C LEU A 31 -8.98 2.90 -1.78
N ARG A 32 -9.34 3.77 -2.73
CA ARG A 32 -9.55 5.20 -2.46
C ARG A 32 -10.58 5.44 -1.37
N ILE A 33 -11.73 4.78 -1.46
CA ILE A 33 -12.80 4.91 -0.46
C ILE A 33 -12.28 4.47 0.90
N SER A 34 -11.64 3.29 0.98
CA SER A 34 -11.03 2.79 2.20
C SER A 34 -9.97 3.72 2.78
N LEU A 35 -9.17 4.39 1.94
CA LEU A 35 -8.16 5.36 2.36
C LEU A 35 -8.75 6.71 2.79
N CYS A 36 -9.92 7.08 2.28
CA CYS A 36 -10.66 8.25 2.73
C CYS A 36 -11.33 8.01 4.08
N SER A 37 -11.88 6.82 4.29
CA SER A 37 -12.48 6.40 5.56
C SER A 37 -11.45 6.28 6.68
N ASP A 38 -11.91 6.38 7.94
CA ASP A 38 -11.08 6.14 9.12
C ASP A 38 -11.15 4.66 9.50
N ASN A 39 -10.32 3.86 8.84
CA ASN A 39 -10.13 2.45 9.18
C ASN A 39 -8.66 2.17 9.49
N GLU A 40 -8.39 1.02 10.10
CA GLU A 40 -7.05 0.57 10.47
C GLU A 40 -6.09 0.58 9.28
N MET A 41 -6.53 0.06 8.13
CA MET A 41 -5.75 0.07 6.88
C MET A 41 -5.34 1.48 6.45
N SER A 42 -6.24 2.47 6.55
CA SER A 42 -5.96 3.86 6.20
C SER A 42 -4.95 4.47 7.16
N ARG A 43 -5.02 4.16 8.46
CA ARG A 43 -4.08 4.69 9.45
C ARG A 43 -2.66 4.21 9.18
N ILE A 44 -2.52 2.95 8.76
CA ILE A 44 -1.24 2.34 8.40
C ILE A 44 -0.72 2.87 7.05
N LEU A 45 -1.58 3.08 6.06
CA LEU A 45 -1.19 3.54 4.71
C LEU A 45 -1.08 5.08 4.56
N ARG A 46 -1.67 5.88 5.46
CA ARG A 46 -1.54 7.34 5.47
C ARG A 46 -0.09 7.84 5.55
N PRO A 47 0.79 7.32 6.43
CA PRO A 47 2.18 7.78 6.54
C PRO A 47 3.04 7.40 5.33
N THR A 48 2.67 6.35 4.58
CA THR A 48 3.41 5.91 3.38
C THR A 48 3.16 6.83 2.18
N ARG A 49 2.13 7.69 2.27
CA ARG A 49 1.63 8.55 1.21
C ARG A 49 2.52 9.77 1.00
N VAL A 50 2.96 9.97 -0.23
CA VAL A 50 3.77 11.13 -0.67
C VAL A 50 3.03 11.85 -1.79
N LYS A 51 2.73 13.13 -1.56
CA LYS A 51 2.06 13.98 -2.55
C LYS A 51 3.12 14.66 -3.41
N PHE A 52 3.16 14.33 -4.69
CA PHE A 52 3.92 15.07 -5.71
C PHE A 52 2.94 15.85 -6.57
N GLY A 53 2.80 17.15 -6.28
CA GLY A 53 1.86 18.03 -6.96
C GLY A 53 0.41 17.57 -6.83
N ARG A 54 -0.25 17.27 -7.95
CA ARG A 54 -1.65 16.78 -7.99
C ARG A 54 -1.77 15.26 -7.81
N ARG A 55 -0.66 14.54 -7.85
CA ARG A 55 -0.64 13.07 -7.79
C ARG A 55 -0.17 12.59 -6.42
N VAL A 56 -0.72 11.47 -6.02
CA VAL A 56 -0.36 10.78 -4.79
C VAL A 56 0.42 9.53 -5.16
N TYR A 57 1.59 9.41 -4.58
CA TYR A 57 2.46 8.25 -4.65
C TYR A 57 2.58 7.64 -3.26
N PHE A 58 3.09 6.41 -3.21
CA PHE A 58 3.38 5.70 -1.98
C PHE A 58 4.81 5.21 -2.03
N ARG A 59 5.55 5.39 -0.93
CA ARG A 59 6.92 4.87 -0.84
C ARG A 59 6.89 3.36 -0.74
N THR A 60 7.58 2.67 -1.66
CA THR A 60 7.51 1.21 -1.77
C THR A 60 7.94 0.51 -0.48
N LEU A 61 9.06 0.94 0.12
CA LEU A 61 9.56 0.38 1.39
C LEU A 61 8.56 0.53 2.53
N GLN A 62 7.98 1.72 2.69
CA GLN A 62 6.99 1.96 3.75
C GLN A 62 5.68 1.22 3.49
N VAL A 63 5.29 1.04 2.23
CA VAL A 63 4.14 0.20 1.87
C VAL A 63 4.39 -1.24 2.27
N ILE A 64 5.61 -1.76 2.08
CA ILE A 64 5.94 -3.13 2.48
C ILE A 64 5.84 -3.31 4.00
N GLU A 65 6.40 -2.37 4.77
CA GLU A 65 6.24 -2.36 6.23
C GLU A 65 4.77 -2.30 6.63
N ALA A 66 3.99 -1.40 6.01
CA ALA A 66 2.55 -1.27 6.21
C ALA A 66 1.78 -2.56 5.87
N LEU A 67 2.13 -3.22 4.78
CA LEU A 67 1.52 -4.48 4.36
C LEU A 67 1.89 -5.63 5.29
N SER A 68 3.09 -5.63 5.88
CA SER A 68 3.45 -6.61 6.91
C SER A 68 2.52 -6.50 8.12
N GLN A 69 2.21 -5.27 8.55
CA GLN A 69 1.30 -4.99 9.66
C GLN A 69 -0.17 -5.36 9.34
N ILE A 70 -0.61 -5.18 8.08
CA ILE A 70 -1.95 -5.58 7.62
C ILE A 70 -2.03 -7.11 7.42
N GLY A 71 -0.95 -7.73 6.96
CA GLY A 71 -0.85 -9.18 6.77
C GLY A 71 -0.91 -9.94 8.09
N GLU A 72 -0.39 -9.36 9.17
CA GLU A 72 -0.53 -9.89 10.54
C GLU A 72 -1.99 -9.99 10.98
N SER A 73 -2.88 -9.11 10.50
CA SER A 73 -4.31 -9.16 10.80
C SER A 73 -5.09 -10.19 9.96
N SER A 74 -4.49 -10.79 8.93
CA SER A 74 -5.12 -11.80 8.06
C SER A 74 -4.59 -13.23 8.26
N GLN A 75 -3.65 -13.47 9.19
CA GLN A 75 -3.19 -14.81 9.60
C GLN A 75 -3.97 -15.40 10.80
N VAL A 76 -5.00 -14.71 11.30
CA VAL A 76 -5.97 -15.30 12.25
C VAL A 76 -7.31 -15.43 11.54
N VAL A 77 -7.43 -16.39 10.61
CA VAL A 77 -8.60 -17.28 10.43
C VAL A 77 -8.29 -18.17 9.20
N LYS A 78 -8.11 -19.45 9.52
CA LYS A 78 -8.11 -20.67 8.68
C LYS A 78 -6.84 -21.07 7.96
#